data_AF-A0A4R0RSE2-F1
#
_entry.id   AF-A0A4R0RSE2-F1
#
_cell.length_a   1.000
_cell.length_b   1.000
_cell.length_c   1.000
_cell.angle_alpha   90.00
_cell.angle_beta   90.00
_cell.angle_gamma   90.00
#
_symmetry.space_group_name_H-M   'P 1'
#
loop_
_entity.id
_entity.type
_entity.pdbx_description
1 polymer ?
#
loop_
_entity_poly.entity_id
_entity_poly.type
_entity_poly.pdbx_seq_one_letter_code
_entity_poly.pdbx_strand_id
1 'polypeptide(L)'
;MSSEGLSTQRTFVKYLVKNLPSRLLHLKLSYLPRIDSVLLSTISAKLCKLKTLELNCTERLVDDCCWDCCEDASTCTIHSPIPDVYADVEDLSLAYATALTPLTQLEHLHLGIYLSELDIFYYHLYNCRTVTFQTILGPAVMGTSVLGGPDACDACRSLFAADVRATELYATGDVEDDGLGLETGGEDQG
;
A
#
# COMPACT_ATOMS: atom_id res chain seq x y z
N MET A 1 21.59 -5.80 -3.06
CA MET A 1 22.13 -5.07 -1.89
C MET A 1 20.96 -4.85 -0.93
N SER A 2 21.23 -4.80 0.38
CA SER A 2 20.39 -5.11 1.56
C SER A 2 18.86 -5.33 1.42
N SER A 3 18.45 -6.60 1.64
CA SER A 3 17.08 -7.03 1.95
C SER A 3 16.78 -7.04 3.46
N GLU A 4 17.56 -6.30 4.26
CA GLU A 4 17.59 -6.44 5.72
C GLU A 4 16.24 -6.07 6.37
N GLY A 5 15.55 -5.04 5.85
CA GLY A 5 14.22 -4.66 6.33
C GLY A 5 13.18 -5.76 6.11
N LEU A 6 13.12 -6.31 4.89
CA LEU A 6 12.16 -7.35 4.51
C LEU A 6 12.43 -8.69 5.21
N SER A 7 13.70 -9.06 5.36
CA SER A 7 14.09 -10.33 5.98
C SER A 7 13.89 -10.33 7.49
N THR A 8 14.02 -9.19 8.16
CA THR A 8 13.89 -9.08 9.62
C THR A 8 12.49 -8.73 10.10
N GLN A 9 11.63 -8.17 9.24
CA GLN A 9 10.28 -7.71 9.61
C GLN A 9 9.46 -8.78 10.34
N ARG A 10 9.42 -10.02 9.83
CA ARG A 10 8.62 -11.09 10.44
C ARG A 10 9.04 -11.35 11.89
N THR A 11 10.35 -11.37 12.13
CA THR A 11 10.92 -11.55 13.47
C THR A 11 10.58 -10.36 14.35
N PHE A 12 10.80 -9.14 13.85
CA PHE A 12 10.49 -7.90 14.57
C PHE A 12 9.01 -7.82 14.97
N VAL A 13 8.09 -8.02 14.03
CA VAL A 13 6.63 -8.00 14.26
C VAL A 13 6.22 -9.03 15.28
N LYS A 14 6.74 -10.26 15.18
CA LYS A 14 6.45 -11.32 16.15
C LYS A 14 6.84 -10.89 17.57
N TYR A 15 8.03 -10.31 17.75
CA TYR A 15 8.47 -9.83 19.06
C TYR A 15 7.68 -8.60 19.53
N LEU A 16 7.42 -7.65 18.64
CA LEU A 16 6.64 -6.45 18.94
C LEU A 16 5.25 -6.86 19.42
N VAL A 17 4.50 -7.59 18.59
CA VAL A 17 3.14 -8.03 18.91
C VAL A 17 3.13 -8.87 20.17
N LYS A 18 4.10 -9.79 20.37
CA LYS A 18 4.19 -10.60 21.60
C LYS A 18 4.27 -9.76 22.88
N ASN A 19 4.84 -8.55 22.85
CA ASN A 19 4.98 -7.69 24.02
C ASN A 19 3.88 -6.62 24.17
N LEU A 20 3.02 -6.42 23.17
CA LEU A 20 1.90 -5.48 23.27
C LEU A 20 0.79 -5.95 24.24
N PRO A 21 0.07 -5.04 24.91
CA PRO A 21 -1.07 -5.42 25.75
C PRO A 21 -2.23 -5.95 24.89
N SER A 22 -2.88 -7.05 25.31
CA SER A 22 -3.99 -7.67 24.56
C SER A 22 -5.27 -6.82 24.53
N ARG A 23 -5.39 -5.82 25.40
CA ARG A 23 -6.52 -4.88 25.47
C ARG A 23 -6.25 -3.57 24.72
N LEU A 24 -5.24 -3.54 23.86
CA LEU A 24 -4.95 -2.37 23.04
C LEU A 24 -6.15 -2.07 22.13
N LEU A 25 -6.60 -0.81 22.13
CA LEU A 25 -7.73 -0.38 21.32
C LEU A 25 -7.28 0.29 20.02
N HIS A 26 -6.10 0.90 20.01
CA HIS A 26 -5.57 1.64 18.86
C HIS A 26 -4.13 1.21 18.61
N LEU A 27 -3.83 0.82 17.38
CA LEU A 27 -2.48 0.48 16.95
C LEU A 27 -2.17 1.21 15.65
N LYS A 28 -1.12 2.03 15.68
CA LYS A 28 -0.51 2.63 14.49
C LYS A 28 0.91 2.08 14.32
N LEU A 29 1.20 1.49 13.17
CA LEU A 29 2.55 1.10 12.77
C LEU A 29 2.91 1.78 11.45
N SER A 30 3.86 2.70 11.51
CA SER A 30 4.37 3.50 10.40
C SER A 30 5.69 2.94 9.85
N TYR A 31 6.08 3.38 8.65
CA TYR A 31 7.35 3.03 8.00
C TYR A 31 7.58 1.52 7.82
N LEU A 32 6.50 0.75 7.68
CA LEU A 32 6.56 -0.69 7.50
C LEU A 32 7.21 -1.05 6.15
N PRO A 33 8.13 -2.03 6.09
CA PRO A 33 8.66 -2.51 4.81
C PRO A 33 7.59 -3.16 3.93
N ARG A 34 6.60 -3.84 4.52
CA ARG A 34 5.44 -4.39 3.80
C ARG A 34 4.23 -4.55 4.73
N ILE A 35 3.04 -4.60 4.17
CA ILE A 35 1.85 -5.13 4.83
C ILE A 35 1.48 -6.41 4.08
N ASP A 36 1.35 -7.52 4.80
CA ASP A 36 0.98 -8.82 4.25
C ASP A 36 -0.02 -9.54 5.17
N SER A 37 -0.66 -10.59 4.66
CA SER A 37 -1.63 -11.38 5.44
C SER A 37 -1.02 -11.98 6.71
N VAL A 38 0.29 -12.21 6.74
CA VAL A 38 1.00 -12.74 7.91
C VAL A 38 1.09 -11.70 9.04
N LEU A 39 1.43 -10.46 8.72
CA LEU A 39 1.41 -9.32 9.65
C LEU A 39 0.00 -9.15 10.22
N LEU A 40 -1.00 -9.06 9.33
CA LEU A 40 -2.40 -8.87 9.72
C LEU A 40 -2.88 -10.01 10.63
N SER A 41 -2.61 -11.26 10.27
CA SER A 41 -2.96 -12.44 11.08
C SER A 41 -2.27 -12.44 12.44
N THR A 42 -1.02 -11.99 12.50
CA THR A 42 -0.27 -11.91 13.76
C THR A 42 -0.87 -10.88 14.69
N ILE A 43 -1.25 -9.71 14.16
CA ILE A 43 -1.92 -8.64 14.91
C ILE A 43 -3.30 -9.10 15.37
N SER A 44 -4.12 -9.61 14.45
CA SER A 44 -5.52 -9.96 14.70
C SER A 44 -5.67 -11.10 15.71
N ALA A 45 -4.77 -12.09 15.66
CA ALA A 45 -4.77 -13.21 16.60
C ALA A 45 -4.54 -12.78 18.06
N LYS A 46 -3.83 -11.68 18.30
CA LYS A 46 -3.51 -11.22 19.66
C LYS A 46 -4.39 -10.06 20.13
N LEU A 47 -4.66 -9.11 19.25
CA LEU A 47 -5.28 -7.82 19.60
C LEU A 47 -6.78 -7.81 19.24
N CYS A 48 -7.53 -8.82 19.63
CA CYS A 48 -8.95 -8.99 19.28
C CYS A 48 -9.91 -7.89 19.79
N LYS A 49 -9.41 -6.94 20.60
CA LYS A 49 -10.14 -5.77 21.11
C LYS A 49 -9.81 -4.47 20.38
N LEU A 50 -9.01 -4.55 19.32
CA LEU A 50 -8.61 -3.39 18.54
C LEU A 50 -9.84 -2.75 17.86
N LYS A 51 -9.99 -1.44 18.02
CA LYS A 51 -10.98 -0.59 17.36
C LYS A 51 -10.39 0.16 16.17
N THR A 52 -9.12 0.55 16.25
CA THR A 52 -8.43 1.27 15.19
C THR A 52 -7.13 0.56 14.83
N LEU A 53 -6.99 0.16 13.57
CA LEU A 53 -5.77 -0.36 12.98
C LEU A 53 -5.28 0.57 11.88
N GLU A 54 -4.11 1.15 12.06
CA GLU A 54 -3.44 1.95 11.04
C GLU A 54 -2.07 1.33 10.75
N LEU A 55 -1.88 0.86 9.53
CA LEU A 55 -0.62 0.32 9.05
C LEU A 55 -0.20 1.11 7.82
N ASN A 56 1.05 1.56 7.78
CA ASN A 56 1.53 2.40 6.69
C ASN A 56 2.91 1.97 6.18
N CYS A 57 2.96 1.58 4.90
CA CYS A 57 4.18 1.37 4.11
C CYS A 57 4.53 2.56 3.22
N THR A 58 3.54 3.40 2.88
CA THR A 58 3.75 4.53 1.96
C THR A 58 4.64 5.61 2.55
N GLU A 59 4.61 5.80 3.87
CA GLU A 59 5.50 6.71 4.61
C GLU A 59 7.01 6.36 4.49
N ARG A 60 7.35 5.17 3.98
CA ARG A 60 8.74 4.71 3.88
C ARG A 60 9.50 5.30 2.69
N LEU A 61 8.81 5.67 1.62
CA LEU A 61 9.41 6.39 0.49
C LEU A 61 9.31 7.88 0.80
N VAL A 62 10.37 8.43 1.41
CA VAL A 62 10.40 9.84 1.81
C VAL A 62 10.76 10.70 0.60
N ASP A 63 9.95 11.72 0.34
CA ASP A 63 10.05 12.65 -0.80
C ASP A 63 11.00 13.84 -0.54
N ASP A 64 11.58 13.93 0.66
CA ASP A 64 12.35 15.08 1.14
C ASP A 64 13.89 14.95 1.02
N CYS A 65 14.42 13.79 0.63
CA CYS A 65 15.85 13.54 0.47
C CYS A 65 16.32 13.72 -1.00
N CYS A 66 16.52 12.62 -1.73
CA CYS A 66 17.00 12.57 -3.11
C CYS A 66 16.56 11.24 -3.78
N TRP A 67 16.74 11.14 -5.09
CA TRP A 67 16.40 9.92 -5.86
C TRP A 67 17.15 8.68 -5.37
N ASP A 68 18.41 8.80 -4.96
CA ASP A 68 19.19 7.67 -4.48
C ASP A 68 18.66 7.16 -3.13
N CYS A 69 18.30 8.08 -2.21
CA CYS A 69 17.57 7.77 -0.97
C CYS A 69 16.25 7.01 -1.26
N CYS A 70 15.49 7.46 -2.26
CA CYS A 70 14.22 6.85 -2.64
C CYS A 70 14.42 5.45 -3.25
N GLU A 71 15.41 5.29 -4.13
CA GLU A 71 15.79 4.00 -4.73
C GLU A 71 16.24 3.02 -3.62
N ASP A 72 17.11 3.46 -2.72
CA ASP A 72 17.56 2.64 -1.58
C ASP A 72 16.38 2.21 -0.71
N ALA A 73 15.48 3.15 -0.37
CA ALA A 73 14.28 2.85 0.43
C ALA A 73 13.34 1.88 -0.30
N SER A 74 13.23 1.97 -1.62
CA SER A 74 12.40 1.07 -2.43
C SER A 74 12.94 -0.36 -2.42
N THR A 75 14.26 -0.56 -2.43
CA THR A 75 14.84 -1.91 -2.34
C THR A 75 14.49 -2.66 -1.05
N CYS A 76 14.16 -1.91 0.00
CA CYS A 76 13.79 -2.42 1.32
C CYS A 76 12.28 -2.40 1.57
N THR A 77 11.45 -2.19 0.55
CA THR A 77 9.99 -2.03 0.67
C THR A 77 9.30 -2.88 -0.38
N ILE A 78 8.20 -3.56 -0.04
CA ILE A 78 7.33 -4.13 -1.08
C ILE A 78 6.44 -3.00 -1.59
N HIS A 79 6.91 -2.36 -2.66
CA HIS A 79 6.04 -1.69 -3.62
C HIS A 79 5.44 -2.75 -4.57
N SER A 80 4.18 -2.59 -4.96
CA SER A 80 3.56 -3.41 -6.02
C SER A 80 3.41 -4.90 -5.69
N PRO A 81 2.60 -5.27 -4.68
CA PRO A 81 2.40 -6.68 -4.32
C PRO A 81 1.60 -7.46 -5.38
N ILE A 82 1.06 -6.81 -6.40
CA ILE A 82 0.36 -7.43 -7.53
C ILE A 82 1.23 -7.21 -8.79
N PRO A 83 1.50 -8.25 -9.60
CA PRO A 83 1.08 -9.65 -9.47
C PRO A 83 2.02 -10.54 -8.65
N ASP A 84 3.13 -9.99 -8.12
CA ASP A 84 4.24 -10.80 -7.59
C ASP A 84 3.91 -11.57 -6.30
N VAL A 85 3.00 -11.03 -5.47
CA VAL A 85 2.59 -11.61 -4.19
C VAL A 85 1.13 -12.08 -4.22
N TYR A 86 0.27 -11.30 -4.88
CA TYR A 86 -1.15 -11.58 -5.09
C TYR A 86 -1.45 -11.56 -6.57
N ALA A 87 -2.35 -12.42 -7.04
CA ALA A 87 -2.66 -12.48 -8.47
C ALA A 87 -3.29 -11.18 -8.98
N ASP A 88 -4.19 -10.60 -8.18
CA ASP A 88 -4.95 -9.39 -8.46
C ASP A 88 -5.43 -8.73 -7.15
N VAL A 89 -6.21 -7.67 -7.29
CA VAL A 89 -6.76 -6.91 -6.15
C VAL A 89 -7.78 -7.74 -5.35
N GLU A 90 -8.50 -8.65 -6.01
CA GLU A 90 -9.48 -9.53 -5.38
C GLU A 90 -8.81 -10.52 -4.43
N ASP A 91 -7.75 -11.17 -4.89
CA ASP A 91 -6.93 -12.08 -4.10
C ASP A 91 -6.28 -11.37 -2.90
N LEU A 92 -5.75 -10.16 -3.11
CA LEU A 92 -5.22 -9.32 -2.02
C LEU A 92 -6.31 -9.01 -0.99
N SER A 93 -7.48 -8.55 -1.45
CA SER A 93 -8.61 -8.16 -0.59
C SER A 93 -9.11 -9.34 0.22
N LEU A 94 -9.28 -10.51 -0.40
CA LEU A 94 -9.71 -11.73 0.26
C LEU A 94 -8.69 -12.20 1.31
N ALA A 95 -7.41 -12.18 0.98
CA ALA A 95 -6.35 -12.56 1.91
C ALA A 95 -6.30 -11.64 3.14
N TYR A 96 -6.47 -10.34 2.94
CA TYR A 96 -6.49 -9.35 4.02
C TYR A 96 -7.75 -9.47 4.88
N ALA A 97 -8.92 -9.58 4.27
CA ALA A 97 -10.18 -9.78 4.98
C ALA A 97 -10.14 -11.04 5.85
N THR A 98 -9.65 -12.15 5.28
CA THR A 98 -9.48 -13.41 6.01
C THR A 98 -8.58 -13.24 7.21
N ALA A 99 -7.42 -12.59 7.04
CA ALA A 99 -6.46 -12.34 8.11
C ALA A 99 -7.01 -11.43 9.23
N LEU A 100 -7.91 -10.51 8.89
CA LEU A 100 -8.51 -9.55 9.83
C LEU A 100 -9.77 -10.07 10.54
N THR A 101 -10.35 -11.18 10.08
CA THR A 101 -11.56 -11.83 10.67
C THR A 101 -11.58 -11.88 12.21
N PRO A 102 -10.47 -12.14 12.93
CA PRO A 102 -10.49 -12.17 14.40
C PRO A 102 -10.81 -10.82 15.08
N LEU A 103 -10.66 -9.69 14.38
CA LEU A 103 -10.87 -8.34 14.91
C LEU A 103 -12.35 -7.93 14.87
N THR A 104 -13.17 -8.59 15.68
CA THR A 104 -14.63 -8.37 15.73
C THR A 104 -15.06 -7.00 16.26
N GLN A 105 -14.13 -6.20 16.79
CA GLN A 105 -14.39 -4.86 17.33
C GLN A 105 -13.74 -3.75 16.49
N LEU A 106 -13.19 -4.09 15.31
CA LEU A 106 -12.53 -3.12 14.45
C LEU A 106 -13.57 -2.16 13.85
N GLU A 107 -13.41 -0.88 14.12
CA GLU A 107 -14.27 0.20 13.63
C GLU A 107 -13.57 0.99 12.52
N HIS A 108 -12.25 1.12 12.61
CA HIS A 108 -11.43 1.91 11.68
C HIS A 108 -10.23 1.11 11.21
N LEU A 109 -10.12 0.92 9.90
CA LEU A 109 -8.99 0.28 9.23
C LEU A 109 -8.38 1.27 8.23
N HIS A 110 -7.08 1.50 8.35
CA HIS A 110 -6.31 2.26 7.37
C HIS A 110 -5.07 1.46 6.98
N LEU A 111 -4.95 1.16 5.69
CA LEU A 111 -3.84 0.41 5.11
C LEU A 111 -3.17 1.28 4.03
N GLY A 112 -2.05 1.91 4.38
CA GLY A 112 -1.19 2.59 3.43
C GLY A 112 -0.32 1.58 2.69
N ILE A 113 -0.85 1.01 1.61
CA ILE A 113 -0.14 0.07 0.72
C ILE A 113 0.04 0.65 -0.68
N TYR A 114 1.05 0.18 -1.39
CA TYR A 114 1.22 0.50 -2.81
C TYR A 114 0.38 -0.46 -3.65
N LEU A 115 -0.44 0.09 -4.56
CA LEU A 115 -1.27 -0.69 -5.48
C LEU A 115 -0.81 -0.60 -6.94
N SER A 116 0.11 0.32 -7.25
CA SER A 116 0.67 0.48 -8.59
C SER A 116 1.42 -0.77 -9.03
N GLU A 117 1.41 -1.11 -10.31
CA GLU A 117 2.29 -2.13 -10.87
C GLU A 117 3.77 -1.76 -10.70
N LEU A 118 4.61 -2.78 -10.60
CA LEU A 118 6.06 -2.62 -10.35
C LEU A 118 6.73 -1.79 -11.46
N ASP A 119 6.28 -2.00 -12.70
CA ASP A 119 6.79 -1.31 -13.88
C ASP A 119 6.50 0.19 -13.85
N ILE A 120 5.38 0.61 -13.25
CA ILE A 120 5.03 2.04 -13.13
C ILE A 120 6.01 2.74 -12.18
N PHE A 121 6.33 2.10 -11.06
CA PHE A 121 7.30 2.66 -10.10
C PHE A 121 8.69 2.78 -10.72
N TYR A 122 9.20 1.72 -11.35
CA TYR A 122 10.50 1.78 -12.01
C TYR A 122 10.51 2.72 -13.21
N TYR A 123 9.42 2.80 -13.97
CA TYR A 123 9.28 3.77 -15.04
C TYR A 123 9.44 5.19 -14.49
N HIS A 124 8.76 5.50 -13.39
CA HIS A 124 8.89 6.80 -12.72
C HIS A 124 10.32 7.04 -12.21
N LEU A 125 10.91 6.06 -11.54
CA LEU A 125 12.26 6.15 -10.96
C LEU A 125 13.35 6.35 -12.02
N TYR A 126 13.26 5.71 -13.18
CA TYR A 126 14.32 5.74 -14.20
C TYR A 126 14.06 6.69 -15.35
N ASN A 127 12.81 6.86 -15.78
CA ASN A 127 12.46 7.69 -16.94
C ASN A 127 12.00 9.10 -16.55
N CYS A 128 11.56 9.30 -15.30
CA CYS A 128 11.11 10.60 -14.81
C CYS A 128 12.11 11.25 -13.83
N ARG A 129 13.22 10.57 -13.52
CA ARG A 129 14.42 11.17 -12.91
C ARG A 129 14.99 12.22 -13.85
N THR A 130 14.40 13.41 -13.82
CA THR A 130 14.97 14.61 -14.42
C THR A 130 16.30 14.84 -13.72
N VAL A 131 17.39 14.60 -14.45
CA VAL A 131 18.75 14.77 -13.95
C VAL A 131 18.93 16.24 -13.60
N THR A 132 18.75 16.60 -12.33
CA THR A 132 19.26 17.86 -11.80
C THR A 132 20.77 17.76 -11.76
N PHE A 133 21.41 18.05 -12.89
CA PHE A 133 22.85 18.30 -12.92
C PHE A 133 23.14 19.43 -11.92
N GLN A 134 23.77 19.08 -10.81
CA GLN A 134 24.50 20.03 -9.98
C GLN A 134 25.50 20.74 -10.88
N THR A 135 25.17 21.95 -11.31
CA THR A 135 26.14 22.82 -11.94
C THR A 135 27.12 23.23 -10.85
N ILE A 136 28.40 22.92 -11.06
CA ILE A 136 29.56 23.21 -10.20
C ILE A 136 29.76 24.73 -9.92
N LEU A 137 28.86 25.60 -10.40
CA LEU A 137 29.00 27.06 -10.38
C LEU A 137 27.66 27.75 -10.05
N GLY A 138 27.23 27.69 -8.78
CA GLY A 138 26.17 28.56 -8.27
C GLY A 138 25.30 27.90 -7.19
N PRO A 139 24.68 28.68 -6.29
CA PRO A 139 23.72 28.12 -5.34
C PRO A 139 22.57 27.52 -6.16
N ALA A 140 22.39 26.21 -6.04
CA ALA A 140 21.34 25.48 -6.72
C ALA A 140 20.00 26.20 -6.48
N VAL A 141 19.43 26.80 -7.53
CA VAL A 141 17.99 26.95 -7.58
C VAL A 141 17.50 25.50 -7.64
N MET A 142 17.10 24.98 -6.48
CA MET A 142 16.54 23.66 -6.34
C MET A 142 15.38 23.56 -7.32
N GLY A 143 15.63 22.99 -8.50
CA GLY A 143 14.61 22.27 -9.23
C GLY A 143 14.25 21.10 -8.36
N THR A 144 13.38 21.35 -7.36
CA THR A 144 12.66 20.30 -6.67
C THR A 144 11.85 19.63 -7.76
N SER A 145 12.42 18.59 -8.39
CA SER A 145 11.57 17.51 -8.83
C SER A 145 10.95 17.03 -7.54
N VAL A 146 9.77 17.59 -7.24
CA VAL A 146 8.93 17.08 -6.17
C VAL A 146 8.84 15.61 -6.54
N LEU A 147 9.32 14.75 -5.67
CA LEU A 147 9.13 13.31 -5.80
C LEU A 147 7.64 13.04 -5.50
N GLY A 148 6.78 13.73 -6.24
CA GLY A 148 5.36 13.54 -6.20
C GLY A 148 5.10 12.28 -6.99
N GLY A 149 4.19 11.46 -6.47
CA GLY A 149 3.79 10.22 -7.09
C GLY A 149 3.32 10.41 -8.53
N PRO A 150 2.82 9.33 -9.17
CA PRO A 150 2.38 9.34 -10.56
C PRO A 150 1.54 10.56 -10.97
N ASP A 151 0.74 11.11 -10.05
CA ASP A 151 -0.11 12.28 -10.26
C ASP A 151 0.63 13.61 -10.46
N ALA A 152 1.82 13.76 -9.87
CA ALA A 152 2.66 14.94 -10.00
C ALA A 152 3.59 14.88 -11.22
N CYS A 153 3.76 13.69 -11.81
CA CYS A 153 4.56 13.51 -13.01
C CYS A 153 3.67 13.48 -14.26
N ASP A 154 3.80 14.47 -15.14
CA ASP A 154 2.96 14.57 -16.34
C ASP A 154 3.03 13.31 -17.23
N ALA A 155 4.21 12.68 -17.34
CA ALA A 155 4.38 11.46 -18.12
C ALA A 155 3.65 10.27 -17.47
N CYS A 156 3.84 10.05 -16.16
CA CYS A 156 3.14 8.99 -15.44
C CYS A 156 1.63 9.22 -15.42
N ARG A 157 1.19 10.46 -15.21
CA ARG A 157 -0.23 10.83 -15.22
C ARG A 157 -0.88 10.53 -16.57
N SER A 158 -0.19 10.84 -17.67
CA SER A 158 -0.72 10.57 -19.02
C SER A 158 -0.76 9.08 -19.37
N LEU A 159 0.11 8.26 -18.78
CA LEU A 159 0.26 6.85 -19.16
C LEU A 159 -0.49 5.89 -18.23
N PHE A 160 -0.58 6.21 -16.93
CA PHE A 160 -0.98 5.23 -15.91
C PHE A 160 -2.09 5.70 -14.98
N ALA A 161 -2.42 7.00 -14.91
CA ALA A 161 -3.34 7.50 -13.89
C ALA A 161 -4.74 6.88 -13.96
N ALA A 162 -5.26 6.60 -15.16
CA ALA A 162 -6.58 6.00 -15.32
C ALA A 162 -6.65 4.60 -14.68
N ASP A 163 -5.67 3.76 -14.97
CA ASP A 163 -5.62 2.38 -14.48
C ASP A 163 -5.35 2.35 -12.97
N VAL A 164 -4.37 3.14 -12.49
CA VAL A 164 -4.09 3.29 -11.06
C VAL A 164 -5.33 3.74 -10.30
N ARG A 165 -6.06 4.74 -10.82
CA ARG A 165 -7.27 5.24 -10.16
C ARG A 165 -8.38 4.20 -10.12
N ALA A 166 -8.56 3.41 -11.17
CA ALA A 166 -9.53 2.31 -11.17
C ALA A 166 -9.19 1.26 -10.11
N THR A 167 -7.92 0.88 -9.98
CA THR A 167 -7.42 -0.04 -8.96
C THR A 167 -7.63 0.51 -7.54
N GLU A 168 -7.33 1.79 -7.31
CA GLU A 168 -7.56 2.46 -6.02
C GLU A 168 -9.03 2.43 -5.62
N LEU A 169 -9.93 2.83 -6.53
CA LEU A 169 -11.37 2.87 -6.28
C LEU A 169 -11.91 1.50 -5.91
N TYR A 170 -11.48 0.46 -6.65
CA TYR A 170 -11.84 -0.92 -6.33
C TYR A 170 -11.37 -1.33 -4.94
N ALA A 171 -10.10 -1.05 -4.61
CA ALA A 171 -9.51 -1.40 -3.33
C ALA A 171 -10.12 -0.64 -2.14
N THR A 172 -10.66 0.58 -2.36
CA THR A 172 -11.35 1.35 -1.32
C THR A 172 -12.75 0.81 -0.98
N GLY A 173 -13.30 -0.10 -1.78
CA GLY A 173 -14.56 -0.76 -1.46
C GLY A 173 -15.80 0.13 -1.64
N ASP A 174 -15.73 1.20 -2.45
CA ASP A 174 -16.91 1.89 -2.96
C ASP A 174 -17.55 1.00 -4.05
N VAL A 175 -18.16 -0.11 -3.62
CA VAL A 175 -19.06 -0.88 -4.47
C VAL A 175 -20.35 -0.06 -4.53
N GLU A 176 -20.50 0.74 -5.59
CA GLU A 176 -21.84 1.16 -5.99
C GLU A 176 -22.64 -0.12 -6.23
N ASP A 177 -23.61 -0.34 -5.35
CA ASP A 177 -24.63 -1.38 -5.45
C ASP A 177 -25.48 -1.08 -6.69
N ASP A 178 -24.95 -1.40 -7.86
CA ASP A 178 -25.75 -1.47 -9.09
C ASP A 178 -26.67 -2.67 -8.94
N GLY A 179 -27.81 -2.39 -8.31
CA GLY A 179 -28.94 -3.29 -8.15
C GLY A 179 -29.36 -3.85 -9.49
N LEU A 180 -28.82 -5.00 -9.85
CA LEU A 180 -29.37 -5.87 -10.87
C LEU A 180 -30.61 -6.52 -10.27
N GLY A 181 -31.75 -5.90 -10.59
CA GLY A 181 -33.08 -6.40 -10.30
C GLY A 181 -33.22 -7.86 -10.71
N LEU A 182 -33.45 -8.70 -9.71
CA LEU A 182 -34.08 -10.00 -9.90
C LEU A 182 -35.49 -9.76 -10.42
N GLU A 183 -35.65 -9.75 -11.74
CA GLU A 183 -36.96 -9.97 -12.36
C GLU A 183 -37.42 -11.38 -11.99
N THR A 184 -38.27 -11.48 -10.98
CA THR A 184 -39.07 -12.66 -10.73
C THR A 184 -40.08 -12.80 -11.87
N GLY A 185 -39.73 -13.59 -12.88
CA GLY A 185 -40.67 -14.06 -13.89
C GLY A 185 -41.71 -14.95 -13.22
N GLY A 186 -42.88 -14.38 -12.94
CA GLY A 186 -44.06 -15.12 -12.54
C GLY A 186 -44.54 -15.99 -13.69
N GLU A 187 -44.49 -17.30 -13.51
CA GLU A 187 -45.29 -18.26 -14.27
C GLU A 187 -46.76 -17.98 -13.96
N ASP A 188 -47.49 -17.45 -14.94
CA ASP A 188 -48.93 -17.63 -15.02
C ASP A 188 -49.36 -17.57 -16.48
N GLN A 189 -49.70 -18.75 -17.03
CA GLN A 189 -50.73 -18.95 -18.06
C GLN A 189 -50.73 -20.40 -18.56
N GLY A 190 -51.85 -21.10 -18.37
CA GLY A 190 -52.33 -22.17 -19.25
C GLY A 190 -52.65 -23.49 -18.58
#